data_AF-A0A8T4T404-F1
#
_entry.id   AF-A0A8T4T404-F1
#
_cell.length_a   1.000
_cell.length_b   1.000
_cell.length_c   1.000
_cell.angle_alpha   90.00
_cell.angle_beta   90.00
_cell.angle_gamma   90.00
#
_symmetry.space_group_name_H-M   'P 1'
#
loop_
_entity.id
_entity.type
_entity.pdbx_description
1 polymer ?
#
loop_
_entity_poly.entity_id
_entity_poly.type
_entity_poly.pdbx_seq_one_letter_code
_entity_poly.pdbx_strand_id
1 'polypeptide(L)'
;FGTKLLNTYYYEKYSNTFLVKKFSIEELLPKVSTAYNNILLSIFLFSLLLFIILLLFYLLKKDSLNQNKFRLLIVIIIVTDIWFFGYGVMDLDLIENNFYPNKDIRLKLLDKTPVIEFLQNDNSIFRIDDLGEKIIPQQLAVRYHIFSIRGFNSLVHRDYMSFIKNFINYSDTNVSEYLGIMNVKYIITKKNLSINDLKLLQNLDGVNIYENLNYLPRAFITNNYSVLDNQSKVTDFFGEKKLISKNEIILETDPTIQKGNFFQEVNISNYSPNVIKLNFNAPQETILYFSELYYPGWKIYDNGNHSYIYRANFIFKAIKVDEGNHEIELRYNPIYYKIGLIISIITIIAIIILLILINLHLVI
;
A
#
# COMPACT_ATOMS: atom_id res chain seq x y z
N PHE A 1 -19.04 0.09 -21.48
CA PHE A 1 -18.20 -0.93 -20.83
C PHE A 1 -17.69 -0.46 -19.46
N GLY A 2 -16.93 0.64 -19.38
CA GLY A 2 -16.37 1.15 -18.11
C GLY A 2 -17.39 1.35 -16.98
N THR A 3 -18.56 1.93 -17.27
CA THR A 3 -19.67 2.08 -16.30
C THR A 3 -20.15 0.75 -15.75
N LYS A 4 -20.34 -0.26 -16.60
CA LYS A 4 -20.75 -1.61 -16.19
C LYS A 4 -19.68 -2.27 -15.30
N LEU A 5 -18.41 -2.10 -15.66
CA LEU A 5 -17.29 -2.64 -14.89
C LEU A 5 -17.19 -1.99 -13.50
N LEU A 6 -17.35 -0.66 -13.42
CA LEU A 6 -17.44 0.06 -12.16
C LEU A 6 -18.66 -0.40 -11.34
N ASN A 7 -19.83 -0.55 -11.95
CA ASN A 7 -21.01 -1.01 -11.21
C ASN A 7 -20.81 -2.41 -10.64
N THR A 8 -20.43 -3.38 -11.46
CA THR A 8 -20.35 -4.78 -11.02
C THR A 8 -19.19 -5.04 -10.06
N TYR A 9 -17.99 -4.55 -10.35
CA TYR A 9 -16.80 -4.92 -9.57
C TYR A 9 -16.47 -3.96 -8.44
N TYR A 10 -17.06 -2.77 -8.47
CA TYR A 10 -16.74 -1.72 -7.53
C TYR A 10 -17.96 -1.28 -6.71
N TYR A 11 -19.00 -0.73 -7.34
CA TYR A 11 -20.16 -0.24 -6.60
C TYR A 11 -21.00 -1.35 -5.98
N GLU A 12 -21.27 -2.47 -6.66
CA GLU A 12 -22.05 -3.58 -6.09
C GLU A 12 -21.27 -4.27 -4.97
N LYS A 13 -20.02 -4.66 -5.24
CA LYS A 13 -19.17 -5.43 -4.31
C LYS A 13 -18.80 -4.67 -3.05
N TYR A 14 -18.57 -3.37 -3.16
CA TYR A 14 -18.18 -2.52 -2.04
C TYR A 14 -19.26 -1.47 -1.75
N SER A 15 -20.51 -1.74 -2.14
CA SER A 15 -21.68 -0.87 -1.96
C SER A 15 -21.82 -0.41 -0.52
N ASN A 16 -21.48 -1.27 0.43
CA ASN A 16 -21.59 -0.97 1.85
C ASN A 16 -20.43 -0.11 2.39
N THR A 17 -19.33 0.02 1.65
CA THR A 17 -18.17 0.80 2.12
C THR A 17 -18.39 2.28 1.87
N PHE A 18 -18.01 3.09 2.85
CA PHE A 18 -18.26 4.53 2.82
C PHE A 18 -17.64 5.24 1.60
N LEU A 19 -16.38 4.95 1.27
CA LEU A 19 -15.63 5.68 0.25
C LEU A 19 -16.07 5.35 -1.18
N VAL A 20 -16.80 4.24 -1.38
CA VAL A 20 -17.45 3.93 -2.65
C VAL A 20 -18.64 4.83 -2.90
N LYS A 21 -19.43 5.13 -1.87
CA LYS A 21 -20.61 5.99 -1.97
C LYS A 21 -20.28 7.48 -2.19
N LYS A 22 -19.05 7.91 -1.89
CA LYS A 22 -18.60 9.32 -2.03
C LYS A 22 -18.24 9.72 -3.45
N PHE A 23 -17.66 8.82 -4.24
CA PHE A 23 -17.22 9.13 -5.61
C PHE A 23 -18.26 8.70 -6.62
N SER A 24 -18.62 9.57 -7.56
CA SER A 24 -19.58 9.21 -8.62
C SER A 24 -18.91 8.38 -9.71
N ILE A 25 -19.72 7.64 -10.47
CA ILE A 25 -19.24 6.91 -11.65
C ILE A 25 -18.53 7.88 -12.60
N GLU A 26 -19.07 9.09 -12.76
CA GLU A 26 -18.54 10.12 -13.66
C GLU A 26 -17.12 10.58 -13.26
N GLU A 27 -16.83 10.67 -11.96
CA GLU A 27 -15.48 11.00 -11.48
C GLU A 27 -14.45 9.88 -11.73
N LEU A 28 -14.90 8.62 -11.72
CA LEU A 28 -14.02 7.46 -11.87
C LEU A 28 -13.90 6.96 -13.32
N LEU A 29 -14.90 7.23 -14.16
CA LEU A 29 -14.97 6.72 -15.53
C LEU A 29 -13.78 7.14 -16.41
N PRO A 30 -13.25 8.38 -16.33
CA PRO A 30 -12.06 8.76 -17.09
C PRO A 30 -10.84 7.90 -16.77
N LYS A 31 -10.63 7.55 -15.49
CA LYS A 31 -9.50 6.70 -15.05
C LYS A 31 -9.62 5.28 -15.59
N VAL A 32 -10.85 4.75 -15.64
CA VAL A 32 -11.13 3.42 -16.22
C VAL A 32 -10.84 3.41 -17.71
N SER A 33 -11.20 4.47 -18.43
CA SER A 33 -10.92 4.59 -19.87
C SER A 33 -9.42 4.57 -20.16
N THR A 34 -8.63 5.36 -19.42
CA THR A 34 -7.16 5.37 -19.57
C THR A 34 -6.55 4.00 -19.28
N ALA A 35 -6.91 3.38 -18.16
CA ALA A 35 -6.40 2.06 -17.80
C ALA A 35 -6.78 0.99 -18.85
N TYR A 36 -8.03 1.02 -19.32
CA TYR A 36 -8.52 0.09 -20.34
C TYR A 36 -7.77 0.23 -21.66
N ASN A 37 -7.57 1.46 -22.15
CA ASN A 37 -6.83 1.71 -23.38
C ASN A 37 -5.37 1.24 -23.26
N ASN A 38 -4.73 1.46 -22.11
CA ASN A 38 -3.37 0.98 -21.86
C ASN A 38 -3.31 -0.56 -21.83
N ILE A 39 -4.29 -1.22 -21.21
CA ILE A 39 -4.38 -2.69 -21.20
C ILE A 39 -4.59 -3.23 -22.61
N LEU A 40 -5.52 -2.66 -23.38
CA LEU A 40 -5.77 -3.07 -24.77
C LEU A 40 -4.53 -2.89 -25.64
N LEU A 41 -3.85 -1.74 -25.53
CA LEU A 41 -2.61 -1.49 -26.25
C LEU A 41 -1.54 -2.53 -25.85
N SER A 42 -1.40 -2.81 -24.56
CA SER A 42 -0.43 -3.81 -24.07
C SER A 42 -0.75 -5.21 -24.57
N ILE A 43 -2.02 -5.63 -24.56
CA ILE A 43 -2.47 -6.92 -25.09
C ILE A 43 -2.24 -6.99 -26.60
N PHE A 44 -2.54 -5.91 -27.33
CA PHE A 44 -2.32 -5.83 -28.76
C PHE A 44 -0.83 -5.97 -29.10
N LEU A 45 0.03 -5.19 -28.44
CA LEU A 45 1.49 -5.25 -28.63
C LEU A 45 2.04 -6.64 -28.27
N PHE A 46 1.60 -7.22 -27.15
CA PHE A 46 1.98 -8.58 -26.76
C PHE A 46 1.54 -9.63 -27.78
N SER A 47 0.29 -9.54 -28.26
CA SER A 47 -0.27 -10.48 -29.25
C SER A 47 0.45 -10.35 -30.59
N LEU A 48 0.79 -9.12 -31.00
CA LEU A 48 1.58 -8.84 -32.20
C LEU A 48 2.98 -9.45 -32.08
N LEU A 49 3.65 -9.25 -30.94
CA LEU A 49 4.97 -9.81 -30.69
C LEU A 49 4.94 -11.36 -30.70
N LEU A 50 3.94 -11.95 -30.04
CA LEU A 50 3.72 -13.39 -30.04
C LEU A 50 3.46 -13.91 -31.46
N PHE A 51 2.64 -13.21 -32.25
CA PHE A 51 2.38 -13.56 -33.65
C PHE A 51 3.66 -13.50 -34.50
N ILE A 52 4.47 -12.47 -34.34
CA ILE A 52 5.77 -12.34 -35.04
C ILE A 52 6.68 -13.52 -34.66
N ILE A 53 6.77 -13.86 -33.36
CA ILE A 53 7.56 -15.01 -32.89
C ILE A 53 7.06 -16.32 -33.52
N LEU A 54 5.76 -16.58 -33.49
CA LEU A 54 5.16 -17.77 -34.09
C LEU A 54 5.38 -17.84 -35.61
N LEU A 55 5.26 -16.71 -36.31
CA LEU A 55 5.53 -16.61 -37.74
C LEU A 55 7.00 -16.93 -38.05
N LEU A 56 7.94 -16.41 -37.27
CA LEU A 56 9.36 -16.70 -37.41
C LEU A 56 9.67 -18.18 -37.18
N PHE A 57 9.05 -18.81 -36.18
CA PHE A 57 9.14 -20.26 -35.96
C PHE A 57 8.56 -21.06 -37.13
N TYR A 58 7.43 -20.63 -37.69
CA TYR A 58 6.85 -21.27 -38.87
C TYR A 58 7.77 -21.18 -40.10
N LEU A 59 8.36 -20.00 -40.35
CA LEU A 59 9.28 -19.77 -41.47
C LEU A 59 10.58 -20.57 -41.34
N LEU A 60 11.08 -20.75 -40.11
CA LEU A 60 12.17 -21.68 -39.80
C LEU A 60 11.81 -23.12 -40.19
N LYS A 61 10.63 -23.60 -39.77
CA LYS A 61 10.19 -24.97 -40.03
C LYS A 61 10.06 -25.27 -41.54
N LYS A 62 9.79 -24.25 -42.36
CA LYS A 62 9.66 -24.37 -43.82
C LYS A 62 11.01 -24.25 -44.56
N ASP A 63 12.15 -24.25 -43.84
CA ASP A 63 13.49 -23.98 -44.38
C ASP A 63 13.63 -22.66 -45.16
N SER A 64 12.65 -21.76 -45.02
CA SER A 64 12.65 -20.44 -45.68
C SER A 64 13.62 -19.47 -45.02
N LEU A 65 14.00 -19.75 -43.77
CA LEU A 65 14.87 -18.92 -42.94
C LEU A 65 16.04 -19.75 -42.38
N ASN A 66 17.27 -19.32 -42.66
CA ASN A 66 18.47 -19.97 -42.13
C ASN A 66 18.54 -19.84 -40.60
N GLN A 67 18.92 -20.92 -39.90
CA GLN A 67 19.03 -20.98 -38.43
C GLN A 67 19.89 -19.84 -37.84
N ASN A 68 21.00 -19.49 -38.48
CA ASN A 68 21.87 -18.40 -38.01
C ASN A 68 21.18 -17.03 -38.16
N LYS A 69 20.44 -16.82 -39.25
CA LYS A 69 19.65 -15.59 -39.47
C LYS A 69 18.52 -15.47 -38.45
N PHE A 70 17.85 -16.57 -38.12
CA PHE A 70 16.84 -16.59 -37.07
C PHE A 70 17.41 -16.27 -35.69
N ARG A 71 18.52 -16.90 -35.30
CA ARG A 71 19.20 -16.61 -34.02
C ARG A 71 19.58 -15.13 -33.92
N LEU A 72 20.16 -14.58 -34.99
CA LEU A 72 20.51 -13.16 -35.06
C LEU A 72 19.26 -12.27 -34.92
N LEU A 73 18.17 -12.61 -35.59
CA LEU A 73 16.93 -11.84 -35.53
C LEU A 73 16.29 -11.86 -34.13
N ILE A 74 16.31 -13.00 -33.44
CA ILE A 74 15.88 -13.09 -32.03
C ILE A 74 16.73 -12.17 -31.16
N VAL A 75 18.07 -12.22 -31.29
CA VAL A 75 18.96 -11.35 -30.51
C VAL A 75 18.65 -9.88 -30.78
N ILE A 76 18.47 -9.50 -32.05
CA ILE A 76 18.09 -8.13 -32.42
C ILE A 76 16.76 -7.74 -31.78
N ILE A 77 15.73 -8.59 -31.82
CA ILE A 77 14.42 -8.32 -31.19
C ILE A 77 14.58 -8.12 -29.69
N ILE A 78 15.30 -9.02 -28.99
CA ILE A 78 15.52 -8.92 -27.53
C ILE A 78 16.29 -7.64 -27.18
N VAL A 79 17.38 -7.35 -27.89
CA VAL A 79 18.18 -6.15 -27.64
C VAL A 79 17.36 -4.90 -27.94
N THR A 80 16.57 -4.90 -29.02
CA THR A 80 15.71 -3.78 -29.39
C THR A 80 14.62 -3.56 -28.34
N ASP A 81 13.97 -4.62 -27.86
CA ASP A 81 12.95 -4.55 -26.80
C ASP A 81 13.55 -3.97 -25.50
N ILE A 82 14.68 -4.51 -25.05
CA ILE A 82 15.41 -4.01 -23.88
C ILE A 82 15.85 -2.55 -24.09
N TRP A 83 16.32 -2.20 -25.29
CA TRP A 83 16.77 -0.85 -25.62
C TRP A 83 15.62 0.15 -25.64
N PHE A 84 14.49 -0.17 -26.27
CA PHE A 84 13.31 0.71 -26.28
C PHE A 84 12.70 0.87 -24.88
N PHE A 85 12.64 -0.23 -24.10
CA PHE A 85 12.25 -0.15 -22.70
C PHE A 85 13.20 0.75 -21.90
N GLY A 86 14.50 0.58 -22.11
CA GLY A 86 15.54 1.41 -21.49
C GLY A 86 15.44 2.87 -21.88
N TYR A 87 15.34 3.19 -23.16
CA TYR A 87 15.29 4.57 -23.69
C TYR A 87 14.02 5.33 -23.25
N GLY A 88 12.87 4.65 -23.18
CA GLY A 88 11.60 5.27 -22.80
C GLY A 88 11.43 5.51 -21.29
N VAL A 89 12.13 4.74 -20.44
CA VAL A 89 12.04 4.84 -18.97
C VAL A 89 13.26 5.52 -18.37
N MET A 90 14.43 5.32 -18.98
CA MET A 90 15.70 5.92 -18.61
C MET A 90 16.09 6.94 -19.69
N ASP A 91 15.40 8.07 -19.71
CA ASP A 91 15.87 9.24 -20.46
C ASP A 91 17.21 9.66 -19.84
N LEU A 92 18.31 9.27 -20.50
CA LEU A 92 19.67 9.44 -20.01
C LEU A 92 20.03 10.93 -19.86
N ASP A 93 19.47 11.80 -20.72
CA ASP A 93 19.68 13.24 -20.65
C ASP A 93 18.94 13.87 -19.47
N LEU A 94 17.72 13.39 -19.15
CA LEU A 94 17.02 13.76 -17.90
C LEU A 94 17.76 13.24 -16.65
N ILE A 95 18.30 12.03 -16.70
CA ILE A 95 18.98 11.39 -15.57
C ILE A 95 20.32 12.08 -15.25
N GLU A 96 21.15 12.36 -16.26
CA GLU A 96 22.45 13.00 -16.07
C GLU A 96 22.35 14.47 -15.67
N ASN A 97 21.40 15.22 -16.25
CA ASN A 97 21.33 16.67 -16.04
C ASN A 97 20.39 17.10 -14.91
N ASN A 98 19.33 16.34 -14.58
CA ASN A 98 18.27 16.82 -13.68
C ASN A 98 18.04 15.98 -12.41
N PHE A 99 18.40 14.69 -12.37
CA PHE A 99 18.02 13.82 -11.25
C PHE A 99 19.18 13.25 -10.43
N TYR A 100 20.35 13.03 -11.03
CA TYR A 100 21.46 12.37 -10.34
C TYR A 100 22.79 13.07 -10.60
N PRO A 101 23.17 14.08 -9.78
CA PRO A 101 24.52 14.63 -9.84
C PRO A 101 25.58 13.52 -9.58
N ASN A 102 26.84 13.82 -9.87
CA ASN A 102 28.00 12.90 -9.84
C ASN A 102 27.91 11.79 -8.76
N LYS A 103 28.41 10.58 -9.07
CA LYS A 103 28.41 9.37 -8.23
C LYS A 103 28.70 9.62 -6.74
N ASP A 104 29.61 10.53 -6.42
CA ASP A 104 29.96 10.89 -5.04
C ASP A 104 28.81 11.55 -4.27
N ILE A 105 27.99 12.36 -4.95
CA ILE A 105 26.79 12.97 -4.37
C ILE A 105 25.69 11.91 -4.17
N ARG A 106 25.59 10.91 -5.07
CA ARG A 106 24.64 9.79 -4.90
C ARG A 106 24.96 8.95 -3.67
N LEU A 107 26.24 8.66 -3.44
CA LEU A 107 26.68 7.95 -2.23
C LEU A 107 26.38 8.78 -0.97
N LYS A 108 26.59 10.10 -1.01
CA LYS A 108 26.20 10.99 0.10
C LYS A 108 24.69 11.03 0.36
N LEU A 109 23.85 10.94 -0.67
CA LEU A 109 22.39 10.81 -0.52
C LEU A 109 21.96 9.49 0.13
N LEU A 110 22.85 8.49 0.14
CA LEU A 110 22.64 7.20 0.79
C LEU A 110 23.16 7.16 2.23
N ASP A 111 23.80 8.22 2.71
CA ASP A 111 24.29 8.29 4.09
C ASP A 111 23.14 8.52 5.07
N LYS A 112 23.34 8.13 6.33
CA LYS A 112 22.37 8.44 7.39
C LYS A 112 22.44 9.93 7.71
N THR A 113 21.28 10.57 7.74
CA THR A 113 21.15 11.95 8.23
C THR A 113 20.92 11.94 9.74
N PRO A 114 21.20 13.04 10.46
CA PRO A 114 20.88 13.14 11.89
C PRO A 114 19.39 12.89 12.20
N VAL A 115 18.49 13.26 11.28
CA VAL A 115 17.05 12.94 11.39
C VAL A 115 16.81 11.44 11.36
N ILE A 116 17.46 10.69 10.46
CA ILE A 116 17.36 9.23 10.40
C ILE A 116 17.92 8.60 11.67
N GLU A 117 19.06 9.09 12.17
CA GLU A 117 19.67 8.59 13.41
C GLU A 117 18.76 8.81 14.62
N PHE A 118 18.15 10.00 14.73
CA PHE A 118 17.15 10.27 15.76
C PHE A 118 15.99 9.27 15.71
N LEU A 119 15.42 9.04 14.52
CA LEU A 119 14.28 8.14 14.36
C LEU A 119 14.66 6.68 14.68
N GLN A 120 15.87 6.26 14.36
CA GLN A 120 16.34 4.89 14.64
C GLN A 120 16.66 4.64 16.11
N ASN A 121 16.85 5.68 16.91
CA ASN A 121 17.02 5.53 18.36
C ASN A 121 15.71 5.21 19.08
N ASP A 122 14.55 5.45 18.45
CA ASP A 122 13.26 5.03 18.95
C ASP A 122 12.92 3.62 18.40
N ASN A 123 12.91 2.64 19.30
CA ASN A 123 12.63 1.23 18.97
C ASN A 123 11.13 0.89 18.95
N SER A 124 10.24 1.85 19.20
CA SER A 124 8.80 1.64 19.13
C SER A 124 8.30 1.56 17.68
N ILE A 125 7.12 0.98 17.47
CA ILE A 125 6.50 0.92 16.15
C ILE A 125 5.67 2.18 15.95
N PHE A 126 6.22 3.14 15.20
CA PHE A 126 5.55 4.40 14.86
C PHE A 126 5.60 4.69 13.36
N ARG A 127 4.76 5.64 12.92
CA ARG A 127 4.89 6.29 11.61
C ARG A 127 5.40 7.72 11.74
N ILE A 128 5.89 8.24 10.62
CA ILE A 128 6.22 9.65 10.43
C ILE A 128 5.37 10.29 9.34
N ASP A 129 5.20 11.60 9.42
CA ASP A 129 4.80 12.45 8.29
C ASP A 129 5.85 13.53 8.05
N ASP A 130 6.03 13.90 6.78
CA ASP A 130 6.98 14.93 6.35
C ASP A 130 6.32 16.06 5.56
N LEU A 131 4.98 16.17 5.65
CA LEU A 131 4.16 17.13 4.92
C LEU A 131 4.29 17.01 3.39
N GLY A 132 4.87 15.92 2.88
CA GLY A 132 5.20 15.78 1.47
C GLY A 132 6.45 16.55 1.03
N GLU A 133 7.25 17.08 1.96
CA GLU A 133 8.51 17.78 1.69
C GLU A 133 9.62 16.84 1.21
N LYS A 134 9.42 15.52 1.31
CA LYS A 134 10.37 14.47 0.92
C LYS A 134 11.69 14.62 1.68
N ILE A 135 11.62 14.97 2.97
CA ILE A 135 12.78 15.12 3.87
C ILE A 135 13.55 13.80 3.92
N ILE A 136 12.82 12.70 4.04
CA ILE A 136 13.34 11.36 3.82
C ILE A 136 12.64 10.82 2.57
N PRO A 137 13.33 10.75 1.43
CA PRO A 137 12.78 10.14 0.23
C PRO A 137 12.19 8.77 0.55
N GLN A 138 10.99 8.50 0.05
CA GLN A 138 10.18 7.37 0.50
C GLN A 138 10.85 6.01 0.22
N GLN A 139 11.64 5.92 -0.85
CA GLN A 139 12.45 4.74 -1.16
C GLN A 139 13.57 4.52 -0.13
N LEU A 140 14.14 5.60 0.42
CA LEU A 140 15.15 5.53 1.47
C LEU A 140 14.55 5.21 2.83
N ALA A 141 13.34 5.69 3.12
CA ALA A 141 12.63 5.34 4.36
C ALA A 141 12.50 3.82 4.54
N VAL A 142 12.18 3.09 3.46
CA VAL A 142 12.09 1.61 3.47
C VAL A 142 13.44 0.96 3.83
N ARG A 143 14.56 1.47 3.30
CA ARG A 143 15.91 0.97 3.61
C ARG A 143 16.22 1.06 5.10
N TYR A 144 15.75 2.11 5.76
CA TYR A 144 15.98 2.35 7.18
C TYR A 144 14.87 1.81 8.09
N HIS A 145 13.91 1.07 7.53
CA HIS A 145 12.72 0.57 8.24
C HIS A 145 11.88 1.68 8.91
N ILE A 146 11.87 2.87 8.32
CA ILE A 146 11.07 4.01 8.77
C ILE A 146 9.71 3.96 8.07
N PHE A 147 8.63 3.87 8.85
CA PHE A 147 7.27 3.85 8.30
C PHE A 147 6.79 5.28 8.04
N SER A 148 6.55 5.64 6.78
CA SER A 148 5.98 6.94 6.42
C SER A 148 4.52 6.80 5.98
N ILE A 149 3.66 7.74 6.39
CA ILE A 149 2.28 7.83 5.85
C ILE A 149 2.25 8.37 4.40
N ARG A 150 3.37 8.82 3.85
CA ARG A 150 3.44 9.37 2.49
C ARG A 150 3.93 8.37 1.44
N GLY A 151 4.18 7.11 1.80
CA GLY A 151 4.88 6.12 0.97
C GLY A 151 4.43 5.98 -0.50
N PHE A 152 5.35 5.53 -1.35
CA PHE A 152 5.17 5.43 -2.80
C PHE A 152 4.87 3.99 -3.20
N ASN A 153 3.84 3.79 -4.02
CA ASN A 153 3.55 2.53 -4.69
C ASN A 153 2.86 2.82 -6.03
N SER A 154 3.11 2.00 -7.05
CA SER A 154 2.39 2.02 -8.34
C SER A 154 0.89 1.75 -8.17
N LEU A 155 0.51 1.02 -7.13
CA LEU A 155 -0.88 0.80 -6.73
C LEU A 155 -1.20 1.64 -5.49
N VAL A 156 -1.92 2.73 -5.71
CA VAL A 156 -2.32 3.64 -4.64
C VAL A 156 -3.72 3.27 -4.12
N HIS A 157 -3.85 3.05 -2.82
CA HIS A 157 -5.14 2.73 -2.20
C HIS A 157 -6.05 3.97 -2.20
N ARG A 158 -7.17 3.92 -2.93
CA ARG A 158 -8.12 5.06 -3.02
C ARG A 158 -8.53 5.55 -1.65
N ASP A 159 -8.98 4.64 -0.78
CA ASP A 159 -9.55 5.03 0.50
C ASP A 159 -8.53 5.76 1.38
N TYR A 160 -7.27 5.33 1.27
CA TYR A 160 -6.15 5.95 1.96
C TYR A 160 -5.89 7.37 1.45
N MET A 161 -5.83 7.55 0.12
CA MET A 161 -5.65 8.87 -0.47
C MET A 161 -6.80 9.82 -0.15
N SER A 162 -8.02 9.32 -0.14
CA SER A 162 -9.19 10.11 0.27
C SER A 162 -9.09 10.50 1.73
N PHE A 163 -8.64 9.61 2.62
CA PHE A 163 -8.41 9.95 4.02
C PHE A 163 -7.33 11.05 4.15
N ILE A 164 -6.15 10.84 3.57
CA ILE A 164 -5.05 11.82 3.57
C ILE A 164 -5.52 13.18 3.05
N LYS A 165 -6.23 13.22 1.92
CA LYS A 165 -6.69 14.46 1.29
C LYS A 165 -7.70 15.23 2.16
N ASN A 166 -8.60 14.54 2.85
CA ASN A 166 -9.68 15.20 3.60
C ASN A 166 -9.27 15.59 5.02
N PHE A 167 -8.39 14.82 5.67
CA PHE A 167 -8.07 14.98 7.10
C PHE A 167 -6.66 15.45 7.40
N ILE A 168 -5.69 15.18 6.52
CA ILE A 168 -4.29 15.55 6.78
C ILE A 168 -3.99 16.91 6.16
N ASN A 169 -4.46 17.96 6.85
CA ASN A 169 -4.23 19.35 6.51
C ASN A 169 -3.65 20.10 7.72
N TYR A 170 -2.40 20.56 7.59
CA TYR A 170 -1.67 21.22 8.68
C TYR A 170 -2.15 22.66 8.99
N SER A 171 -3.12 23.17 8.22
CA SER A 171 -3.86 24.39 8.59
C SER A 171 -5.02 24.11 9.55
N ASP A 172 -5.42 22.85 9.73
CA ASP A 172 -6.50 22.48 10.65
C ASP A 172 -5.95 22.22 12.06
N THR A 173 -6.67 22.66 13.08
CA THR A 173 -6.29 22.45 14.50
C THR A 173 -6.27 20.97 14.89
N ASN A 174 -7.09 20.15 14.24
CA ASN A 174 -7.35 18.76 14.63
C ASN A 174 -6.43 17.75 13.92
N VAL A 175 -5.49 18.22 13.09
CA VAL A 175 -4.63 17.33 12.28
C VAL A 175 -3.82 16.36 13.15
N SER A 176 -3.42 16.77 14.36
CA SER A 176 -2.68 15.96 15.32
C SER A 176 -3.44 14.69 15.71
N GLU A 177 -4.76 14.75 15.86
CA GLU A 177 -5.61 13.60 16.21
C GLU A 177 -5.69 12.59 15.06
N TYR A 178 -5.92 13.07 13.84
CA TYR A 178 -5.94 12.21 12.65
C TYR A 178 -4.59 11.54 12.43
N LEU A 179 -3.49 12.29 12.57
CA LEU A 179 -2.13 11.75 12.56
C LEU A 179 -1.92 10.70 13.68
N GLY A 180 -2.50 10.96 14.85
CA GLY A 180 -2.47 10.06 16.01
C GLY A 180 -3.05 8.68 15.70
N ILE A 181 -4.25 8.63 15.10
CA ILE A 181 -4.93 7.40 14.66
C ILE A 181 -4.12 6.66 13.59
N MET A 182 -3.40 7.40 12.75
CA MET A 182 -2.46 6.81 11.80
C MET A 182 -1.15 6.32 12.44
N ASN A 183 -1.05 6.35 13.77
CA ASN A 183 0.15 6.00 14.55
C ASN A 183 1.35 6.89 14.19
N VAL A 184 1.10 8.14 13.77
CA VAL A 184 2.18 9.11 13.51
C VAL A 184 2.65 9.72 14.82
N LYS A 185 3.89 9.38 15.20
CA LYS A 185 4.54 9.89 16.40
C LYS A 185 5.36 11.14 16.11
N TYR A 186 6.06 11.16 14.97
CA TYR A 186 6.94 12.26 14.60
C TYR A 186 6.50 12.94 13.31
N ILE A 187 6.48 14.27 13.34
CA ILE A 187 6.34 15.11 12.16
C ILE A 187 7.69 15.77 11.90
N ILE A 188 8.26 15.55 10.73
CA ILE A 188 9.57 16.07 10.35
C ILE A 188 9.41 17.11 9.23
N THR A 189 9.84 18.34 9.45
CA THR A 189 9.60 19.40 8.46
C THR A 189 10.62 20.52 8.55
N LYS A 190 10.86 21.20 7.43
CA LYS A 190 11.65 22.45 7.40
C LYS A 190 10.84 23.66 7.86
N LYS A 191 9.52 23.52 7.98
CA LYS A 191 8.62 24.60 8.39
C LYS A 191 8.50 24.65 9.91
N ASN A 192 8.16 25.84 10.41
CA ASN A 192 7.69 25.98 11.79
C ASN A 192 6.18 25.71 11.81
N LEU A 193 5.75 24.77 12.64
CA LEU A 193 4.35 24.45 12.86
C LEU A 193 3.85 25.16 14.12
N SER A 194 2.69 25.80 14.02
CA SER A 194 2.00 26.46 15.13
C SER A 194 0.73 25.68 15.50
N ILE A 195 0.90 24.40 15.84
CA ILE A 195 -0.18 23.50 16.25
C ILE A 195 0.08 23.09 17.70
N ASN A 196 -0.87 23.36 18.60
CA ASN A 196 -0.70 23.20 20.05
C ASN A 196 -0.27 21.79 20.48
N ASP A 197 -0.82 20.76 19.83
CA ASP A 197 -0.54 19.35 20.17
C ASP A 197 0.68 18.78 19.45
N LEU A 198 1.47 19.62 18.76
CA LEU A 198 2.74 19.24 18.17
C LEU A 198 3.88 19.90 18.95
N LYS A 199 4.58 19.11 19.75
CA LYS A 199 5.68 19.58 20.57
C LYS A 199 6.99 19.52 19.79
N LEU A 200 7.62 20.67 19.53
CA LEU A 200 8.97 20.69 18.96
C LEU A 200 9.95 20.02 19.94
N LEU A 201 10.57 18.92 19.51
CA LEU A 201 11.60 18.24 20.30
C LEU A 201 12.97 18.85 20.06
N GLN A 202 13.34 19.01 18.79
CA GLN A 202 14.64 19.55 18.39
C GLN A 202 14.65 19.96 16.91
N ASN A 203 15.66 20.72 16.52
CA ASN A 203 16.00 21.01 15.14
C ASN A 203 17.35 20.34 14.81
N LEU A 204 17.37 19.50 13.77
CA LEU A 204 18.57 18.84 13.27
C LEU A 204 18.82 19.29 11.83
N ASP A 205 19.93 20.00 11.59
CA ASP A 205 20.33 20.49 10.27
C ASP A 205 19.23 21.25 9.52
N GLY A 206 18.48 22.12 10.22
CA GLY A 206 17.40 22.89 9.64
C GLY A 206 16.09 22.10 9.42
N VAL A 207 16.00 20.87 9.93
CA VAL A 207 14.78 20.07 9.98
C VAL A 207 14.26 20.04 11.43
N ASN A 208 13.06 20.57 11.63
CA ASN A 208 12.33 20.47 12.88
C ASN A 208 11.74 19.07 13.04
N ILE A 209 11.87 18.51 14.25
CA ILE A 209 11.24 17.26 14.65
C ILE A 209 10.21 17.57 15.72
N TYR A 210 8.94 17.38 15.38
CA TYR A 210 7.82 17.53 16.30
C TYR A 210 7.34 16.16 16.78
N GLU A 211 7.06 16.03 18.08
CA GLU A 211 6.30 14.94 18.66
C GLU A 211 4.81 15.25 18.59
N ASN A 212 4.04 14.31 18.05
CA ASN A 212 2.59 14.36 18.09
C ASN A 212 2.09 13.95 19.47
N LEU A 213 1.62 14.91 20.27
CA LEU A 213 1.06 14.62 21.59
C LEU A 213 -0.23 13.81 21.50
N ASN A 214 -0.87 13.76 20.32
CA ASN A 214 -2.03 12.92 20.03
C ASN A 214 -1.72 11.53 19.48
N TYR A 215 -0.45 11.11 19.52
CA TYR A 215 -0.02 9.77 19.12
C TYR A 215 -0.83 8.64 19.77
N LEU A 216 -1.21 7.64 18.95
CA LEU A 216 -1.77 6.36 19.39
C LEU A 216 -0.87 5.20 18.94
N PRO A 217 -0.78 4.12 19.74
CA PRO A 217 0.03 2.95 19.39
C PRO A 217 -0.51 2.25 18.14
N ARG A 218 0.35 1.43 17.50
CA ARG A 218 0.00 0.69 16.28
C ARG A 218 -1.19 -0.26 16.51
N ALA A 219 -1.33 -0.79 17.73
CA ALA A 219 -2.46 -1.61 18.17
C ALA A 219 -2.86 -1.27 19.61
N PHE A 220 -4.16 -1.31 19.90
CA PHE A 220 -4.72 -1.14 21.25
C PHE A 220 -6.09 -1.79 21.34
N ILE A 221 -6.55 -2.07 22.56
CA ILE A 221 -7.92 -2.50 22.84
C ILE A 221 -8.74 -1.37 23.43
N THR A 222 -10.00 -1.25 23.01
CA THR A 222 -10.95 -0.25 23.48
C THR A 222 -12.38 -0.78 23.39
N ASN A 223 -13.26 -0.36 24.30
CA ASN A 223 -14.71 -0.50 24.14
C ASN A 223 -15.42 0.85 23.93
N ASN A 224 -14.66 1.92 23.70
CA ASN A 224 -15.19 3.20 23.29
C ASN A 224 -15.29 3.23 21.77
N TYR A 225 -16.50 3.08 21.24
CA TYR A 225 -16.74 3.09 19.82
C TYR A 225 -18.09 3.72 19.43
N SER A 226 -18.11 4.32 18.26
CA SER A 226 -19.33 4.71 17.57
C SER A 226 -19.52 3.90 16.30
N VAL A 227 -20.78 3.77 15.88
CA VAL A 227 -21.15 3.08 14.65
C VAL A 227 -21.70 4.13 13.70
N LEU A 228 -21.07 4.26 12.53
CA LEU A 228 -21.53 5.11 11.45
C LEU A 228 -22.03 4.24 10.30
N ASP A 229 -23.30 3.86 10.39
CA ASP A 229 -24.00 2.95 9.50
C ASP A 229 -24.70 3.65 8.31
N ASN A 230 -24.80 4.99 8.32
CA ASN A 230 -25.57 5.78 7.33
C ASN A 230 -24.72 6.81 6.58
N GLN A 231 -24.91 6.90 5.26
CA GLN A 231 -24.24 7.83 4.34
C GLN A 231 -24.35 9.31 4.73
N SER A 232 -25.49 9.75 5.29
CA SER A 232 -25.63 11.15 5.75
C SER A 232 -24.66 11.44 6.90
N LYS A 233 -24.67 10.60 7.94
CA LYS A 233 -23.79 10.72 9.11
C LYS A 233 -22.31 10.76 8.73
N VAL A 234 -21.89 9.98 7.71
CA VAL A 234 -20.48 10.01 7.28
C VAL A 234 -20.16 11.25 6.44
N THR A 235 -21.08 11.72 5.61
CA THR A 235 -20.88 12.97 4.87
C THR A 235 -20.75 14.14 5.84
N ASP A 236 -21.60 14.19 6.86
CA ASP A 236 -21.54 15.18 7.94
C ASP A 236 -20.23 15.06 8.70
N PHE A 237 -19.80 13.84 9.06
CA PHE A 237 -18.53 13.60 9.74
C PHE A 237 -17.31 14.19 8.99
N PHE A 238 -17.24 13.97 7.68
CA PHE A 238 -16.16 14.49 6.83
C PHE A 238 -16.30 15.99 6.54
N GLY A 239 -17.53 16.49 6.38
CA GLY A 239 -17.79 17.91 6.15
C GLY A 239 -17.47 18.76 7.36
N GLU A 240 -17.83 18.28 8.55
CA GLU A 240 -17.60 18.94 9.83
C GLU A 240 -16.19 18.68 10.39
N LYS A 241 -15.43 17.75 9.80
CA LYS A 241 -14.12 17.29 10.32
C LYS A 241 -14.19 17.02 11.81
N LYS A 242 -15.19 16.22 12.22
CA LYS A 242 -15.41 15.91 13.63
C LYS A 242 -14.16 15.30 14.25
N LEU A 243 -13.89 15.74 15.48
CA LEU A 243 -12.85 15.21 16.34
C LEU A 243 -13.10 13.71 16.55
N ILE A 244 -12.05 12.92 16.41
CA ILE A 244 -12.06 11.53 16.85
C ILE A 244 -11.30 11.55 18.16
N SER A 245 -12.04 11.42 19.27
CA SER A 245 -11.42 11.33 20.59
C SER A 245 -10.34 10.25 20.58
N LYS A 246 -9.21 10.49 21.26
CA LYS A 246 -8.04 9.61 21.33
C LYS A 246 -8.38 8.12 21.54
N ASN A 247 -9.47 7.83 22.23
CA ASN A 247 -9.83 6.47 22.62
C ASN A 247 -11.09 5.95 21.89
N GLU A 248 -11.74 6.77 21.07
CA GLU A 248 -12.93 6.37 20.33
C GLU A 248 -12.54 5.84 18.94
N ILE A 249 -13.10 4.69 18.57
CA ILE A 249 -13.02 4.17 17.20
C ILE A 249 -14.38 4.19 16.51
N ILE A 250 -14.37 4.54 15.24
CA ILE A 250 -15.56 4.55 14.40
C ILE A 250 -15.62 3.24 13.63
N LEU A 251 -16.69 2.47 13.80
CA LEU A 251 -16.94 1.22 13.08
C LEU A 251 -18.04 1.39 12.04
N GLU A 252 -17.92 0.70 10.90
CA GLU A 252 -18.98 0.64 9.88
C GLU A 252 -20.07 -0.39 10.23
N THR A 253 -19.81 -1.30 11.17
CA THR A 253 -20.73 -2.36 11.59
C THR A 253 -20.65 -2.52 13.10
N ASP A 254 -21.80 -2.68 13.75
CA ASP A 254 -21.85 -2.87 15.20
C ASP A 254 -21.24 -4.23 15.59
N PRO A 255 -20.20 -4.28 16.43
CA PRO A 255 -19.64 -5.51 16.96
C PRO A 255 -20.49 -6.13 18.07
N THR A 256 -21.61 -5.51 18.45
CA THR A 256 -22.53 -5.96 19.51
C THR A 256 -21.80 -6.21 20.82
N ILE A 257 -21.03 -5.22 21.29
CA ILE A 257 -20.36 -5.24 22.60
C ILE A 257 -20.83 -4.05 23.44
N GLN A 258 -20.67 -4.15 24.76
CA GLN A 258 -21.03 -3.03 25.64
C GLN A 258 -20.05 -1.85 25.47
N LYS A 259 -20.59 -0.68 25.14
CA LYS A 259 -19.81 0.56 25.06
C LYS A 259 -19.34 1.01 26.43
N GLY A 260 -18.11 1.53 26.47
CA GLY A 260 -17.51 2.12 27.68
C GLY A 260 -16.36 3.05 27.32
N ASN A 261 -15.48 3.31 28.29
CA ASN A 261 -14.30 4.18 28.15
C ASN A 261 -12.99 3.43 28.42
N PHE A 262 -12.98 2.11 28.29
CA PHE A 262 -11.78 1.30 28.49
C PHE A 262 -10.80 1.50 27.35
N PHE A 263 -9.52 1.60 27.68
CA PHE A 263 -8.42 1.71 26.73
C PHE A 263 -7.18 1.02 27.32
N GLN A 264 -6.51 0.20 26.51
CA GLN A 264 -5.24 -0.41 26.87
C GLN A 264 -4.38 -0.59 25.62
N GLU A 265 -3.12 -0.15 25.68
CA GLU A 265 -2.16 -0.37 24.59
C GLU A 265 -1.79 -1.84 24.48
N VAL A 266 -1.54 -2.30 23.24
CA VAL A 266 -1.15 -3.68 22.98
C VAL A 266 0.21 -3.71 22.28
N ASN A 267 1.14 -4.43 22.89
CA ASN A 267 2.48 -4.61 22.34
C ASN A 267 2.47 -5.65 21.21
N ILE A 268 3.08 -5.28 20.09
CA ILE A 268 3.27 -6.16 18.94
C ILE A 268 4.55 -6.95 19.14
N SER A 269 4.43 -8.27 19.23
CA SER A 269 5.55 -9.19 19.45
C SER A 269 6.36 -9.45 18.18
N ASN A 270 5.72 -9.36 17.01
CA ASN A 270 6.40 -9.42 15.72
C ASN A 270 5.68 -8.56 14.68
N TYR A 271 6.43 -7.72 13.98
CA TYR A 271 5.91 -6.87 12.92
C TYR A 271 6.70 -7.09 11.63
N SER A 272 6.05 -7.70 10.63
CA SER A 272 6.60 -7.91 9.30
C SER A 272 5.57 -7.59 8.22
N PRO A 273 5.98 -7.36 6.95
CA PRO A 273 5.05 -6.98 5.89
C PRO A 273 3.88 -7.95 5.66
N ASN A 274 4.09 -9.25 5.90
CA ASN A 274 3.09 -10.28 5.62
C ASN A 274 2.48 -10.91 6.88
N VAL A 275 3.11 -10.72 8.05
CA VAL A 275 2.70 -11.32 9.32
C VAL A 275 2.88 -10.32 10.46
N ILE A 276 1.82 -10.09 11.23
CA ILE A 276 1.86 -9.30 12.47
C ILE A 276 1.34 -10.20 13.60
N LYS A 277 2.09 -10.27 14.71
CA LYS A 277 1.72 -11.05 15.90
C LYS A 277 1.73 -10.18 17.14
N LEU A 278 0.79 -10.44 18.03
CA LEU A 278 0.66 -9.77 19.32
C LEU A 278 -0.03 -10.70 20.31
N ASN A 279 0.37 -10.59 21.57
CA ASN A 279 -0.20 -11.35 22.67
C ASN A 279 -0.63 -10.38 23.75
N PHE A 280 -1.85 -10.53 24.25
CA PHE A 280 -2.36 -9.66 25.32
C PHE A 280 -3.48 -10.36 26.10
N ASN A 281 -3.81 -9.78 27.25
CA ASN A 281 -4.97 -10.15 28.05
C ASN A 281 -6.02 -9.03 27.90
N ALA A 282 -7.25 -9.40 27.53
CA ALA A 282 -8.41 -8.54 27.52
C ALA A 282 -9.17 -8.73 28.85
N PRO A 283 -9.32 -7.68 29.69
CA PRO A 283 -10.02 -7.79 30.97
C PRO A 283 -11.54 -7.89 30.84
N GLN A 284 -12.07 -7.69 29.63
CA GLN A 284 -13.49 -7.74 29.29
C GLN A 284 -13.61 -7.89 27.77
N GLU A 285 -14.82 -8.22 27.31
CA GLU A 285 -15.16 -8.16 25.88
C GLU A 285 -14.87 -6.75 25.30
N THR A 286 -14.08 -6.69 24.23
CA THR A 286 -13.54 -5.42 23.72
C THR A 286 -13.23 -5.48 22.23
N ILE A 287 -12.84 -4.34 21.64
CA ILE A 287 -12.39 -4.26 20.26
C ILE A 287 -10.88 -4.07 20.26
N LEU A 288 -10.18 -4.95 19.55
CA LEU A 288 -8.79 -4.76 19.20
C LEU A 288 -8.69 -3.97 17.90
N TYR A 289 -8.18 -2.76 18.00
CA TYR A 289 -7.92 -1.86 16.88
C TYR A 289 -6.48 -2.03 16.36
N PHE A 290 -6.33 -1.95 15.04
CA PHE A 290 -5.05 -1.90 14.37
C PHE A 290 -4.98 -0.68 13.46
N SER A 291 -3.94 0.14 13.62
CA SER A 291 -3.58 1.18 12.65
C SER A 291 -2.95 0.56 11.39
N GLU A 292 -3.58 -0.48 10.83
CA GLU A 292 -3.21 -1.23 9.63
C GLU A 292 -4.33 -1.17 8.62
N LEU A 293 -4.01 -0.97 7.33
CA LEU A 293 -5.02 -0.68 6.32
C LEU A 293 -6.00 -1.84 6.14
N TYR A 294 -7.31 -1.55 6.12
CA TYR A 294 -8.35 -2.49 5.72
C TYR A 294 -8.23 -2.79 4.23
N TYR A 295 -7.59 -3.92 3.90
CA TYR A 295 -7.29 -4.30 2.53
C TYR A 295 -7.59 -5.80 2.29
N PRO A 296 -8.18 -6.18 1.14
CA PRO A 296 -8.44 -7.57 0.80
C PRO A 296 -7.18 -8.44 0.80
N GLY A 297 -7.29 -9.65 1.34
CA GLY A 297 -6.19 -10.62 1.41
C GLY A 297 -5.57 -10.75 2.80
N TRP A 298 -5.81 -9.78 3.69
CA TRP A 298 -5.52 -9.96 5.11
C TRP A 298 -6.54 -10.90 5.77
N LYS A 299 -6.06 -11.82 6.60
CA LYS A 299 -6.84 -12.65 7.51
C LYS A 299 -6.33 -12.42 8.91
N ILE A 300 -7.22 -12.44 9.89
CA ILE A 300 -6.87 -12.30 11.31
C ILE A 300 -7.33 -13.56 12.02
N TYR A 301 -6.44 -14.11 12.83
CA TYR A 301 -6.67 -15.30 13.63
C TYR A 301 -6.54 -14.94 15.11
N ASP A 302 -7.50 -15.36 15.91
CA ASP A 302 -7.48 -15.26 17.37
C ASP A 302 -7.40 -16.68 17.94
N ASN A 303 -6.28 -16.98 18.61
CA ASN A 303 -5.99 -18.32 19.12
C ASN A 303 -6.14 -19.41 18.03
N GLY A 304 -5.75 -19.07 16.79
CA GLY A 304 -5.84 -19.94 15.61
C GLY A 304 -7.19 -19.94 14.89
N ASN A 305 -8.24 -19.35 15.47
CA ASN A 305 -9.57 -19.28 14.87
C ASN A 305 -9.74 -18.01 14.03
N HIS A 306 -10.40 -18.10 12.88
CA HIS A 306 -10.58 -16.95 12.00
C HIS A 306 -11.56 -15.92 12.59
N SER A 307 -11.12 -14.66 12.72
CA SER A 307 -11.93 -13.56 13.24
C SER A 307 -12.54 -12.72 12.13
N TYR A 308 -13.75 -12.20 12.36
CA TYR A 308 -14.36 -11.23 11.47
C TYR A 308 -13.61 -9.88 11.57
N ILE A 309 -13.25 -9.30 10.43
CA ILE A 309 -12.51 -8.04 10.37
C ILE A 309 -13.50 -6.90 10.18
N TYR A 310 -13.62 -6.05 11.19
CA TYR A 310 -14.33 -4.78 11.12
C TYR A 310 -13.46 -3.73 10.44
N ARG A 311 -14.08 -2.85 9.66
CA ARG A 311 -13.45 -1.64 9.16
C ARG A 311 -13.60 -0.56 10.23
N ALA A 312 -12.47 -0.05 10.70
CA ALA A 312 -12.37 0.96 11.75
C ALA A 312 -11.78 2.25 11.20
N ASN A 313 -12.24 3.41 11.69
CA ASN A 313 -11.78 4.74 11.30
C ASN A 313 -11.61 4.86 9.76
N PHE A 314 -12.58 4.31 9.03
CA PHE A 314 -12.72 4.27 7.56
C PHE A 314 -11.69 3.45 6.79
N ILE A 315 -10.42 3.46 7.20
CA ILE A 315 -9.31 2.88 6.44
C ILE A 315 -8.54 1.81 7.20
N PHE A 316 -8.85 1.58 8.46
CA PHE A 316 -8.12 0.69 9.37
C PHE A 316 -8.92 -0.56 9.72
N LYS A 317 -8.29 -1.52 10.39
CA LYS A 317 -8.90 -2.80 10.77
C LYS A 317 -9.15 -2.86 12.27
N ALA A 318 -10.17 -3.61 12.65
CA ALA A 318 -10.39 -4.02 14.02
C ALA A 318 -10.99 -5.44 14.08
N ILE A 319 -10.86 -6.10 15.23
CA ILE A 319 -11.59 -7.34 15.53
C ILE A 319 -12.25 -7.23 16.90
N LYS A 320 -13.37 -7.92 17.08
CA LYS A 320 -13.93 -8.18 18.41
C LYS A 320 -13.09 -9.29 19.06
N VAL A 321 -12.80 -9.12 20.35
CA VAL A 321 -12.18 -10.14 21.20
C VAL A 321 -12.97 -10.27 22.50
N ASP A 322 -13.07 -11.49 23.00
CA ASP A 322 -13.75 -11.79 24.26
C ASP A 322 -12.85 -11.45 25.46
N GLU A 323 -13.32 -11.68 26.69
CA GLU A 323 -12.46 -11.60 27.88
C GLU A 323 -11.47 -12.78 27.90
N GLY A 324 -10.20 -12.52 28.22
CA GLY A 324 -9.19 -13.55 28.41
C GLY A 324 -7.88 -13.29 27.67
N ASN A 325 -7.10 -14.35 27.46
CA ASN A 325 -5.80 -14.27 26.79
C ASN A 325 -5.96 -14.51 25.28
N HIS A 326 -5.32 -13.67 24.48
CA HIS A 326 -5.38 -13.71 23.03
C HIS A 326 -3.98 -13.77 22.43
N GLU A 327 -3.75 -14.76 21.57
CA GLU A 327 -2.68 -14.77 20.58
C GLU A 327 -3.27 -14.38 19.23
N ILE A 328 -3.04 -13.14 18.80
CA ILE A 328 -3.55 -12.61 17.55
C ILE A 328 -2.48 -12.68 16.47
N GLU A 329 -2.85 -13.27 15.33
CA GLU A 329 -1.99 -13.35 14.15
C GLU A 329 -2.71 -12.80 12.91
N LEU A 330 -2.17 -11.73 12.35
CA LEU A 330 -2.59 -11.18 11.06
C LEU A 330 -1.70 -11.77 9.97
N ARG A 331 -2.29 -12.38 8.94
CA ARG A 331 -1.57 -12.93 7.79
C ARG A 331 -2.06 -12.32 6.49
N TYR A 332 -1.15 -11.81 5.68
CA TYR A 332 -1.43 -11.42 4.31
C TYR A 332 -1.31 -12.63 3.38
N ASN A 333 -2.45 -13.09 2.86
CA ASN A 333 -2.55 -14.31 2.05
C ASN A 333 -3.49 -14.10 0.85
N PRO A 334 -3.11 -13.25 -0.13
CA PRO A 334 -3.97 -12.90 -1.25
C PRO A 334 -4.14 -14.09 -2.22
N ILE A 335 -5.39 -14.37 -2.60
CA ILE A 335 -5.72 -15.48 -3.51
C ILE A 335 -5.09 -15.31 -4.90
N TYR A 336 -5.01 -14.06 -5.39
CA TYR A 336 -4.49 -13.76 -6.73
C TYR A 336 -2.99 -14.02 -6.88
N TYR A 337 -2.22 -13.90 -5.78
CA TYR A 337 -0.81 -14.30 -5.78
C TYR A 337 -0.66 -15.79 -6.03
N LYS A 338 -1.48 -16.63 -5.38
CA LYS A 338 -1.44 -18.09 -5.57
C LYS A 338 -1.82 -18.49 -6.99
N ILE A 339 -2.85 -17.87 -7.55
CA ILE A 339 -3.27 -18.10 -8.94
C ILE A 339 -2.13 -17.72 -9.90
N GLY A 340 -1.52 -16.54 -9.73
CA GLY A 340 -0.40 -16.11 -10.57
C GLY A 340 0.82 -17.03 -10.47
N LEU A 341 1.14 -17.52 -9.28
CA LEU A 341 2.23 -18.47 -9.05
C LEU A 341 1.98 -19.80 -9.80
N ILE A 342 0.77 -20.36 -9.69
CA ILE A 342 0.39 -21.60 -10.38
C ILE A 342 0.49 -21.43 -11.90
N ILE A 343 -0.05 -20.33 -12.44
CA ILE A 343 0.03 -20.03 -13.87
C ILE A 343 1.50 -19.96 -14.31
N SER A 344 2.34 -19.24 -13.56
CA SER A 344 3.77 -19.10 -13.86
C SER A 344 4.49 -20.45 -13.90
N ILE A 345 4.22 -21.33 -12.93
CA ILE A 345 4.80 -22.69 -12.89
C ILE A 345 4.37 -23.49 -14.12
N ILE A 346 3.07 -23.48 -14.47
CA ILE A 346 2.54 -24.19 -15.64
C ILE A 346 3.19 -23.67 -16.92
N THR A 347 3.33 -22.34 -17.06
CA THR A 347 3.98 -21.72 -18.22
C THR A 347 5.45 -22.14 -18.34
N ILE A 348 6.21 -22.16 -17.23
CA ILE A 348 7.61 -22.61 -17.24
C ILE A 348 7.69 -24.08 -17.67
N ILE A 349 6.85 -24.96 -17.11
CA ILE A 349 6.81 -26.37 -17.49
C ILE A 349 6.49 -26.53 -18.97
N ALA A 350 5.51 -25.80 -19.49
CA ALA A 350 5.14 -25.84 -20.90
C ALA A 350 6.29 -25.38 -21.82
N ILE A 351 7.03 -24.33 -21.44
CA ILE A 351 8.21 -23.86 -22.16
C ILE A 351 9.30 -24.94 -22.16
N ILE A 352 9.59 -25.56 -21.02
CA ILE A 352 10.60 -26.63 -20.93
C ILE A 352 10.23 -27.81 -21.82
N ILE A 353 8.97 -28.26 -21.78
CA ILE A 353 8.48 -29.34 -22.64
C ILE A 353 8.64 -28.97 -24.12
N LEU A 354 8.24 -27.75 -24.50
CA LEU A 354 8.38 -27.27 -25.88
C LEU A 354 9.85 -27.28 -26.33
N LEU A 355 10.78 -26.80 -25.50
CA LEU A 355 12.21 -26.80 -25.81
C LEU A 355 12.78 -28.21 -25.97
N ILE A 356 12.36 -29.16 -25.12
CA ILE A 356 12.76 -30.56 -25.23
C ILE A 356 12.25 -31.16 -26.55
N LEU A 357 10.98 -30.93 -26.90
CA LEU A 357 10.39 -31.44 -28.13
C LEU A 357 11.06 -30.87 -29.39
N ILE A 358 11.41 -29.58 -29.39
CA ILE A 358 12.14 -28.96 -30.50
C ILE A 358 13.54 -29.57 -30.64
N ASN A 359 14.25 -29.79 -29.53
CA ASN A 359 15.59 -30.38 -29.57
C ASN A 359 15.57 -31.83 -30.06
N LEU A 360 14.60 -32.63 -29.60
CA LEU A 360 14.41 -34.00 -30.07
C LEU A 360 14.11 -34.05 -31.58
N HIS A 361 13.35 -33.08 -32.12
CA HIS A 361 13.06 -33.02 -33.55
C HIS A 361 14.23 -32.49 -34.40
N LEU A 362 15.22 -31.81 -33.81
CA LEU A 362 16.45 -31.39 -34.51
C LEU A 362 17.53 -32.49 -34.50
N VAL A 363 17.40 -33.49 -33.61
CA VAL A 363 18.32 -34.62 -33.48
C VAL A 363 17.89 -35.82 -34.34
N ILE A 364 16.61 -35.91 -34.72
CA ILE A 364 16.03 -36.90 -35.64
C ILE A 364 15.89 -36.25 -37.01
#